data_AF-A0A2P4XQH5-F1
#
_entry.id   AF-A0A2P4XQH5-F1
#
_cell.length_a   1.000
_cell.length_b   1.000
_cell.length_c   1.000
_cell.angle_alpha   90.00
_cell.angle_beta   90.00
_cell.angle_gamma   90.00
#
_symmetry.space_group_name_H-M   'P 1'
#
loop_
_entity.id
_entity.type
_entity.pdbx_description
1 polymer ?
#
loop_
_entity_poly.entity_id
_entity_poly.type
_entity_poly.pdbx_seq_one_letter_code
_entity_poly.pdbx_strand_id
1 'polypeptide(L)'
;MLEIPVINLKHYKATGDKAECEKAAESLHKFGVLCVRDERAADSDNDTFLDMMERYFESTDFVEDARPEYHYQVGVTPERKERARNHCARAEMLDKRYAPVSLCPPEADKKSRFFWRVGERPV
;
A
#
# COMPACT_ATOMS: atom_id res chain seq x y z
N MET A 1 -5.64 -18.67 -14.28
CA MET A 1 -5.55 -17.29 -13.74
C MET A 1 -6.20 -17.31 -12.37
N LEU A 2 -5.59 -16.73 -11.34
CA LEU A 2 -6.20 -16.67 -10.01
C LEU A 2 -7.32 -15.61 -10.06
N GLU A 3 -8.54 -15.98 -9.70
CA GLU A 3 -9.69 -15.08 -9.67
C GLU A 3 -9.99 -14.74 -8.21
N ILE A 4 -9.76 -13.48 -7.83
CA ILE A 4 -10.03 -12.98 -6.48
C ILE A 4 -11.48 -12.47 -6.45
N PRO A 5 -12.35 -13.00 -5.58
CA PRO A 5 -13.72 -12.51 -5.46
C PRO A 5 -13.78 -11.02 -5.14
N VAL A 6 -14.71 -10.31 -5.78
CA VAL A 6 -15.01 -8.90 -5.48
C VAL A 6 -16.15 -8.85 -4.46
N ILE A 7 -15.86 -8.23 -3.32
CA ILE A 7 -16.82 -8.00 -2.24
C ILE A 7 -17.61 -6.73 -2.55
N ASN A 8 -18.93 -6.81 -2.60
CA ASN A 8 -19.80 -5.67 -2.89
C ASN A 8 -20.26 -5.01 -1.57
N LEU A 9 -19.58 -3.94 -1.15
CA LEU A 9 -19.91 -3.27 0.10
C LEU A 9 -21.27 -2.58 0.07
N LYS A 10 -21.71 -2.08 -1.09
CA LYS A 10 -23.03 -1.46 -1.23
C LYS A 10 -24.12 -2.47 -0.93
N HIS A 11 -24.03 -3.66 -1.55
CA HIS A 11 -24.97 -4.76 -1.33
C HIS A 11 -24.98 -5.20 0.14
N TYR A 12 -23.78 -5.43 0.71
CA TYR A 12 -23.67 -5.84 2.11
C TYR A 12 -24.28 -4.82 3.07
N LYS A 13 -23.98 -3.53 2.91
CA LYS A 13 -24.53 -2.47 3.78
C LYS A 13 -26.05 -2.35 3.66
N ALA A 14 -26.62 -2.61 2.48
CA ALA A 14 -28.05 -2.53 2.25
C ALA A 14 -28.81 -3.76 2.78
N THR A 15 -28.21 -4.95 2.75
CA THR A 15 -28.92 -6.22 2.98
C THR A 15 -28.47 -6.97 4.22
N GLY A 16 -27.26 -6.73 4.71
CA GLY A 16 -26.61 -7.57 5.73
C GLY A 16 -26.26 -8.97 5.25
N ASP A 17 -26.22 -9.21 3.93
CA ASP A 17 -25.96 -10.52 3.34
C ASP A 17 -24.59 -11.07 3.76
N LYS A 18 -24.62 -12.14 4.55
CA LYS A 18 -23.42 -12.78 5.10
C LYS A 18 -22.55 -13.42 4.01
N ALA A 19 -23.08 -13.66 2.81
CA ALA A 19 -22.29 -14.17 1.70
C ALA A 19 -21.13 -13.22 1.34
N GLU A 20 -21.29 -11.89 1.51
CA GLU A 20 -20.20 -10.93 1.30
C GLU A 20 -19.11 -11.03 2.38
N CYS A 21 -19.48 -11.34 3.62
CA CYS A 21 -18.53 -11.62 4.70
C CYS A 21 -17.78 -12.94 4.47
N GLU A 22 -18.48 -13.96 4.00
CA GLU A 22 -17.89 -15.26 3.65
C GLU A 22 -16.87 -15.10 2.51
N LYS A 23 -17.21 -14.34 1.46
CA LYS A 23 -16.26 -13.98 0.39
C LYS A 23 -15.00 -13.30 0.94
N ALA A 24 -15.14 -12.37 1.88
CA ALA A 24 -14.01 -11.69 2.50
C ALA A 24 -13.12 -12.65 3.30
N ALA A 25 -13.73 -13.49 4.15
CA ALA A 25 -13.03 -14.49 4.94
C ALA A 25 -12.29 -15.51 4.06
N GLU A 26 -12.96 -16.02 3.02
CA GLU A 26 -12.36 -16.94 2.07
C GLU A 26 -11.20 -16.30 1.28
N SER A 27 -11.35 -15.04 0.88
CA SER A 27 -10.30 -14.35 0.11
C SER A 27 -9.02 -14.18 0.93
N LEU A 28 -9.16 -13.77 2.20
CA LEU A 28 -8.04 -13.69 3.14
C LEU A 28 -7.43 -15.07 3.42
N HIS A 29 -8.25 -16.10 3.61
CA HIS A 29 -7.75 -17.45 3.90
C HIS A 29 -7.00 -18.07 2.73
N LYS A 30 -7.55 -17.98 1.51
CA LYS A 30 -7.01 -18.63 0.31
C LYS A 30 -5.90 -17.81 -0.36
N PHE A 31 -6.03 -16.48 -0.37
CA PHE A 31 -5.16 -15.60 -1.16
C PHE A 31 -4.36 -14.60 -0.32
N GLY A 32 -4.74 -14.36 0.95
CA GLY A 32 -4.10 -13.36 1.80
C GLY A 32 -4.42 -11.90 1.40
N VAL A 33 -5.38 -11.71 0.50
CA VAL A 33 -5.77 -10.40 -0.05
C VAL A 33 -7.28 -10.39 -0.31
N LEU A 34 -7.86 -9.20 -0.38
CA LEU A 34 -9.28 -8.98 -0.69
C LEU A 34 -9.43 -7.90 -1.76
N CYS A 35 -10.47 -8.02 -2.58
CA CYS A 35 -10.88 -6.99 -3.52
C CYS A 35 -12.27 -6.49 -3.13
N VAL A 36 -12.42 -5.17 -2.99
CA VAL A 36 -13.64 -4.57 -2.49
C VAL A 36 -14.13 -3.51 -3.46
N ARG A 37 -15.42 -3.54 -3.78
CA ARG A 37 -16.11 -2.49 -4.52
C ARG A 37 -16.91 -1.63 -3.54
N ASP A 38 -16.53 -0.36 -3.45
CA ASP A 38 -17.22 0.67 -2.66
C ASP A 38 -17.59 1.83 -3.59
N GLU A 39 -18.85 2.24 -3.57
CA GLU A 39 -19.35 3.34 -4.42
C GLU A 39 -18.77 4.71 -4.05
N ARG A 40 -18.16 4.83 -2.87
CA ARG A 40 -17.48 6.06 -2.42
C ARG A 40 -16.08 6.22 -3.01
N ALA A 41 -15.54 5.19 -3.66
CA ALA A 41 -14.26 5.22 -4.34
C ALA A 41 -14.52 5.25 -5.85
N ALA A 42 -14.82 6.44 -6.39
CA ALA A 42 -15.07 6.61 -7.81
C ALA A 42 -13.76 6.52 -8.61
N ASP A 43 -13.81 5.85 -9.76
CA ASP A 43 -12.65 5.70 -10.65
C ASP A 43 -12.07 7.07 -11.06
N SER A 44 -12.94 8.07 -11.28
CA SER A 44 -12.51 9.44 -11.63
C SER A 44 -11.68 10.13 -10.54
N ASP A 45 -11.94 9.83 -9.27
CA ASP A 45 -11.16 10.39 -8.16
C ASP A 45 -9.77 9.75 -8.13
N ASN A 46 -9.68 8.46 -8.45
CA ASN A 46 -8.41 7.75 -8.60
C ASN A 46 -7.61 8.31 -9.78
N ASP A 47 -8.23 8.52 -10.94
CA ASP A 47 -7.56 9.11 -12.10
C ASP A 47 -7.04 10.52 -11.79
N THR A 48 -7.87 11.36 -11.17
CA THR A 48 -7.45 12.72 -10.74
C THR A 48 -6.26 12.67 -9.78
N PHE A 49 -6.27 11.74 -8.82
CA PHE A 49 -5.18 11.55 -7.87
C PHE A 49 -3.90 11.08 -8.57
N LEU A 50 -3.99 10.09 -9.46
CA LEU A 50 -2.84 9.57 -10.21
C LEU A 50 -2.23 10.64 -11.10
N ASP A 51 -3.04 11.35 -11.89
CA ASP A 51 -2.57 12.44 -12.75
C ASP A 51 -1.87 13.55 -11.96
N MET A 52 -2.36 13.86 -10.75
CA MET A 52 -1.72 14.81 -9.85
C MET A 52 -0.36 14.30 -9.37
N MET A 53 -0.28 13.04 -8.91
CA MET A 53 0.96 12.46 -8.41
C MET A 53 2.01 12.28 -9.50
N GLU A 54 1.60 11.86 -10.69
CA GLU A 54 2.49 11.71 -11.85
C GLU A 54 3.13 13.05 -12.22
N ARG A 55 2.32 14.10 -12.38
CA ARG A 55 2.82 15.47 -12.62
C ARG A 55 3.75 15.94 -11.51
N TYR A 56 3.40 15.69 -10.25
CA TYR A 56 4.25 16.03 -9.13
C TYR A 56 5.62 15.37 -9.23
N PHE A 57 5.67 14.05 -9.38
CA PHE A 57 6.92 13.28 -9.44
C PHE A 57 7.76 13.57 -10.69
N GLU A 58 7.15 14.03 -11.79
CA GLU A 58 7.87 14.41 -13.01
C GLU A 58 8.63 15.74 -12.86
N SER A 59 8.10 16.70 -12.09
CA SER A 59 8.63 18.07 -12.07
C SER A 59 9.31 18.52 -10.77
N THR A 60 9.08 17.82 -9.66
CA THR A 60 9.54 18.27 -8.33
C THR A 60 11.02 17.93 -8.05
N ASP A 61 11.66 18.75 -7.21
CA ASP A 61 13.00 18.48 -6.67
C ASP A 61 12.96 17.84 -5.26
N PHE A 62 11.74 17.61 -4.73
CA PHE A 62 11.46 17.06 -3.40
C PHE A 62 11.89 17.91 -2.19
N VAL A 63 12.54 19.06 -2.38
CA VAL A 63 13.17 19.80 -1.28
C VAL A 63 12.13 20.36 -0.31
N GLU A 64 11.12 21.05 -0.85
CA GLU A 64 10.09 21.74 -0.07
C GLU A 64 9.13 20.79 0.66
N ASP A 65 8.95 19.57 0.15
CA ASP A 65 8.02 18.57 0.71
C ASP A 65 8.70 17.56 1.64
N ALA A 66 10.03 17.56 1.68
CA ALA A 66 10.77 16.65 2.56
C ALA A 66 10.61 17.11 4.02
N ARG A 67 10.39 16.15 4.91
CA ARG A 67 10.35 16.39 6.37
C ARG A 67 11.32 15.46 7.11
N PRO A 68 12.65 15.68 7.00
CA PRO A 68 13.65 14.84 7.68
C PRO A 68 13.46 14.76 9.19
N GLU A 69 13.00 15.84 9.81
CA GLU A 69 12.70 15.97 11.24
C GLU A 69 11.57 15.06 11.72
N TYR A 70 10.69 14.64 10.82
CA TYR A 70 9.63 13.65 11.07
C TYR A 70 9.99 12.28 10.49
N HIS A 71 11.29 11.99 10.35
CA HIS A 71 11.80 10.74 9.79
C HIS A 71 11.24 10.41 8.40
N TYR A 72 10.89 11.45 7.62
CA TYR A 72 10.23 11.33 6.31
C TYR A 72 8.87 10.61 6.32
N GLN A 73 8.20 10.48 7.48
CA GLN A 73 6.89 9.81 7.57
C GLN A 73 5.69 10.68 7.13
N VAL A 74 5.95 11.91 6.68
CA VAL A 74 4.96 12.84 6.11
C VAL A 74 5.64 13.59 4.97
N GLY A 75 4.89 13.89 3.90
CA GLY A 75 5.42 14.52 2.71
C GLY A 75 6.25 13.53 1.90
N VAL A 76 7.28 14.01 1.21
CA VAL A 76 8.09 13.14 0.36
C VAL A 76 9.21 12.46 1.14
N THR A 77 9.36 11.17 0.88
CA THR A 77 10.55 10.37 1.15
C THR A 77 11.29 10.17 -0.17
N PRO A 78 12.41 10.87 -0.42
CA PRO A 78 13.24 10.62 -1.58
C PRO A 78 13.82 9.20 -1.60
N GLU A 79 14.23 8.73 -2.77
CA GLU A 79 14.93 7.45 -2.88
C GLU A 79 16.14 7.36 -1.94
N ARG A 80 16.45 6.13 -1.56
CA ARG A 80 17.58 5.70 -0.73
C ARG A 80 17.58 6.22 0.71
N LYS A 81 16.51 6.88 1.16
CA LYS A 81 16.34 7.29 2.56
C LYS A 81 15.93 6.14 3.47
N GLU A 82 15.06 5.26 2.99
CA GLU A 82 14.59 4.10 3.74
C GLU A 82 15.40 2.86 3.45
N ARG A 83 15.58 2.01 4.48
CA ARG A 83 16.14 0.67 4.34
C ARG A 83 15.37 -0.26 5.26
N ALA A 84 14.97 -1.41 4.75
CA ALA A 84 14.29 -2.41 5.56
C ALA A 84 15.19 -2.90 6.70
N ARG A 85 14.56 -3.37 7.79
CA ARG A 85 15.29 -4.01 8.89
C ARG A 85 16.00 -5.25 8.39
N ASN A 86 17.25 -5.43 8.81
CA ASN A 86 18.03 -6.60 8.44
C ASN A 86 17.53 -7.81 9.24
N HIS A 87 16.88 -8.74 8.54
CA HIS A 87 16.41 -10.01 9.07
C HIS A 87 17.06 -11.23 8.38
N CYS A 88 18.26 -11.08 7.80
CA CYS A 88 18.94 -12.13 7.04
C CYS A 88 19.13 -13.41 7.86
N ALA A 89 19.63 -13.31 9.10
CA ALA A 89 19.81 -14.46 9.97
C ALA A 89 18.49 -15.19 10.28
N ARG A 90 17.37 -14.47 10.36
CA ARG A 90 16.04 -15.09 10.54
C ARG A 90 15.57 -15.77 9.27
N ALA A 91 15.81 -15.15 8.11
CA ALA A 91 15.45 -15.70 6.81
C ALA A 91 16.22 -16.99 6.50
N GLU A 92 17.50 -17.08 6.88
CA GLU A 92 18.34 -18.27 6.71
C GLU A 92 17.84 -19.50 7.48
N MET A 93 17.13 -19.29 8.59
CA MET A 93 16.55 -20.38 9.39
C MET A 93 15.22 -20.91 8.83
N LEU A 94 14.63 -20.24 7.83
CA LEU A 94 13.38 -20.69 7.21
C LEU A 94 13.65 -21.83 6.23
N ASP A 95 12.69 -22.75 6.10
CA ASP A 95 12.69 -23.71 5.00
C ASP A 95 12.76 -22.96 3.66
N LYS A 96 13.53 -23.48 2.70
CA LYS A 96 13.71 -22.88 1.37
C LYS A 96 12.40 -22.55 0.67
N ARG A 97 11.33 -23.34 0.90
CA ARG A 97 9.99 -23.08 0.33
C ARG A 97 9.32 -21.80 0.87
N TYR A 98 9.78 -21.32 2.03
CA TYR A 98 9.28 -20.11 2.71
C TYR A 98 10.34 -19.00 2.76
N ALA A 99 11.51 -19.22 2.15
CA ALA A 99 12.57 -18.23 2.13
C ALA A 99 12.11 -16.99 1.35
N PRO A 100 12.31 -15.77 1.89
CA PRO A 100 11.94 -14.55 1.19
C PRO A 100 12.82 -14.37 -0.05
N VAL A 101 12.22 -13.87 -1.14
CA VAL A 101 12.94 -13.55 -2.38
C VAL A 101 13.67 -12.19 -2.31
N SER A 102 13.54 -11.47 -1.20
CA SER A 102 14.17 -10.18 -0.98
C SER A 102 15.69 -10.31 -0.78
N LEU A 103 16.44 -9.33 -1.29
CA LEU A 103 17.89 -9.26 -1.12
C LEU A 103 18.30 -9.19 0.36
N CYS A 104 19.44 -9.82 0.66
CA CYS A 104 20.03 -9.92 1.98
C CYS A 104 21.54 -9.58 1.89
N PRO A 105 22.04 -8.52 2.54
CA PRO A 105 21.32 -7.54 3.36
C PRO A 105 20.35 -6.66 2.55
N PRO A 106 19.34 -6.05 3.18
CA PRO A 106 18.43 -5.14 2.48
C PRO A 106 19.17 -3.94 1.89
N GLU A 107 18.92 -3.64 0.63
CA GLU A 107 19.36 -2.40 0.00
C GLU A 107 18.50 -1.21 0.44
N ALA A 108 19.01 0.01 0.21
CA ALA A 108 18.20 1.20 0.35
C ALA A 108 17.09 1.21 -0.72
N ASP A 109 15.88 1.64 -0.35
CA ASP A 109 14.72 1.64 -1.25
C ASP A 109 14.99 2.59 -2.41
N LYS A 110 14.82 2.12 -3.64
CA LYS A 110 15.09 2.91 -4.85
C LYS A 110 13.89 3.78 -5.26
N LYS A 111 12.77 3.68 -4.55
CA LYS A 111 11.56 4.43 -4.83
C LYS A 111 11.50 5.67 -3.96
N SER A 112 11.15 6.80 -4.57
CA SER A 112 10.58 7.92 -3.84
C SER A 112 9.12 7.60 -3.51
N ARG A 113 8.66 8.03 -2.32
CA ARG A 113 7.28 7.86 -1.86
C ARG A 113 6.74 9.17 -1.33
N PHE A 114 5.42 9.38 -1.46
CA PHE A 114 4.75 10.50 -0.81
C PHE A 114 3.82 9.95 0.28
N PHE A 115 4.07 10.34 1.53
CA PHE A 115 3.28 9.96 2.68
C PHE A 115 2.26 11.05 2.99
N TRP A 116 1.00 10.68 2.86
CA TRP A 116 -0.12 11.51 3.27
C TRP A 116 -0.38 11.31 4.75
N ARG A 117 -0.57 12.41 5.47
CA ARG A 117 -1.06 12.34 6.85
C ARG A 117 -2.49 11.82 6.82
N VAL A 118 -2.75 10.71 7.51
CA VAL A 118 -4.11 10.23 7.77
C VAL A 118 -4.71 11.06 8.90
N GLY A 119 -5.83 11.73 8.65
CA GLY A 119 -6.55 12.55 9.61
C GLY A 119 -6.98 13.90 9.04
N GLU A 120 -7.51 14.77 9.90
CA GLU A 120 -7.90 16.14 9.51
C GLU A 120 -6.68 16.95 9.04
N ARG A 121 -6.92 17.84 8.07
CA ARG A 121 -5.89 18.80 7.63
C ARG A 121 -5.57 19.74 8.80
N PRO A 122 -4.29 20.09 9.04
CA PRO A 122 -3.96 21.14 9.98
C PRO A 122 -4.71 22.43 9.60
N VAL A 123 -5.30 23.08 10.61
CA VAL A 123 -5.87 24.44 10.51
C VAL A 123 -4.78 25.50 10.61
#